data_AF-A0A2I0T464-F1
#
_entry.id   AF-A0A2I0T464-F1
#
_cell.length_a   1.000
_cell.length_b   1.000
_cell.length_c   1.000
_cell.angle_alpha   90.00
_cell.angle_beta   90.00
_cell.angle_gamma   90.00
#
_symmetry.space_group_name_H-M   'P 1'
#
loop_
_entity.id
_entity.type
_entity.pdbx_description
1 polymer ?
#
loop_
_entity_poly.entity_id
_entity_poly.type
_entity_poly.pdbx_seq_one_letter_code
_entity_poly.pdbx_strand_id
1 'polypeptide(L)'
;MLQRYKLEGYHSLMLLCAALERERLERTLSVFSKAHESSLLPEALYKQWLQLLLESNLFEKAVEVAEAATKRFSLSVETWQMRLQVLIQLKSDDVTQCFEEAIKHIKSKGTLPLWTLWVEWSEGTKSKEDTEALYQRSLCATTHAESVTMKEKYLDWTYRNGGYKKVRRVFNR
;
A
#
# COMPACT_ATOMS: atom_id res chain seq x y z
N MET A 1 19.57 -35.60 32.92
CA MET A 1 18.68 -36.35 31.98
C MET A 1 17.27 -35.76 31.90
N LEU A 2 16.56 -35.52 33.01
CA LEU A 2 15.19 -34.96 33.00
C LEU A 2 14.99 -33.61 32.28
N GLN A 3 15.97 -32.69 32.34
CA GLN A 3 15.90 -31.43 31.59
C GLN A 3 16.00 -31.60 30.06
N ARG A 4 16.75 -32.61 29.59
CA ARG A 4 16.92 -32.90 28.15
C ARG A 4 15.62 -33.43 27.53
N TYR A 5 14.97 -34.36 28.21
CA TYR A 5 13.65 -34.89 27.80
C TYR A 5 12.54 -33.84 27.80
N LYS A 6 12.54 -32.91 28.77
CA LYS A 6 11.61 -31.77 28.76
C LYS A 6 11.87 -30.87 27.55
N LEU A 7 13.12 -30.52 27.26
CA LEU A 7 13.49 -29.67 26.11
C LEU A 7 13.15 -30.32 24.77
N GLU A 8 13.39 -31.63 24.62
CA GLU A 8 13.02 -32.40 23.42
C GLU A 8 11.49 -32.50 23.23
N GLY A 9 10.75 -32.62 24.33
CA GLY A 9 9.28 -32.56 24.33
C GLY A 9 8.74 -31.20 23.89
N TYR A 10 9.30 -30.10 24.43
CA TYR A 10 8.92 -28.74 24.01
C TYR A 10 9.28 -28.45 22.55
N HIS A 11 10.43 -28.93 22.09
CA HIS A 11 10.84 -28.77 20.71
C HIS A 11 9.92 -29.53 19.75
N SER A 12 9.58 -30.77 20.08
CA SER A 12 8.62 -31.58 19.29
C SER A 12 7.23 -30.93 19.24
N LEU A 13 6.75 -30.37 20.35
CA LEU A 13 5.47 -29.64 20.39
C LEU A 13 5.52 -28.35 19.55
N MET A 14 6.60 -27.58 19.66
CA MET A 14 6.79 -26.35 18.86
C MET A 14 6.82 -26.66 17.36
N LEU A 15 7.50 -27.74 16.95
CA LEU A 15 7.54 -28.19 15.55
C LEU A 15 6.15 -28.62 15.04
N LEU A 16 5.38 -29.35 15.85
CA LEU A 16 4.03 -29.77 15.48
C LEU A 16 3.09 -28.57 15.33
N CYS A 17 3.14 -27.61 16.25
CA CYS A 17 2.35 -26.37 16.16
C CYS A 17 2.68 -25.60 14.87
N ALA A 18 3.96 -25.40 14.57
CA ALA A 18 4.40 -24.72 13.35
C ALA A 18 3.93 -25.44 12.08
N ALA A 19 3.92 -26.78 12.08
CA ALA A 19 3.43 -27.57 10.95
C ALA A 19 1.91 -27.39 10.74
N LEU A 20 1.12 -27.41 11.80
CA LEU A 20 -0.34 -27.20 11.72
C LEU A 20 -0.69 -25.77 11.28
N GLU A 21 0.05 -24.77 11.75
CA GLU A 21 -0.10 -23.38 11.32
C GLU A 21 0.18 -23.22 9.82
N ARG A 22 1.27 -23.83 9.34
CA ARG A 22 1.60 -23.86 7.90
C ARG A 22 0.50 -24.52 7.08
N GLU A 23 0.00 -25.68 7.50
CA GLU A 23 -1.03 -26.41 6.76
C GLU A 23 -2.35 -25.61 6.67
N ARG A 24 -2.74 -24.91 7.74
CA ARG A 24 -3.92 -24.02 7.73
C ARG A 24 -3.72 -22.82 6.81
N LEU A 25 -2.53 -22.24 6.81
CA LEU A 25 -2.17 -21.13 5.93
C LEU A 25 -2.24 -21.56 4.46
N GLU A 26 -1.64 -22.70 4.10
CA GLU A 26 -1.67 -23.23 2.73
C GLU A 26 -3.10 -23.49 2.23
N ARG A 27 -3.95 -24.10 3.07
CA ARG A 27 -5.37 -24.30 2.74
C ARG A 27 -6.08 -22.97 2.49
N THR A 28 -5.85 -21.98 3.35
CA THR A 28 -6.47 -20.65 3.23
C THR A 28 -6.05 -19.95 1.95
N LEU A 29 -4.75 -19.96 1.63
CA LEU A 29 -4.22 -19.41 0.38
C LEU A 29 -4.75 -20.14 -0.85
N SER A 30 -4.94 -21.45 -0.77
CA SER A 30 -5.54 -22.25 -1.85
C SER A 30 -6.98 -21.82 -2.14
N VAL A 31 -7.79 -21.59 -1.10
CA VAL A 31 -9.18 -21.11 -1.26
C VAL A 31 -9.22 -19.74 -1.92
N PHE A 32 -8.37 -18.81 -1.48
CA PHE A 32 -8.27 -17.50 -2.12
C PHE A 32 -7.84 -17.59 -3.59
N SER A 33 -6.82 -18.39 -3.91
CA SER A 33 -6.33 -18.60 -5.29
C SER A 33 -7.45 -19.13 -6.19
N LYS A 34 -8.16 -20.18 -5.75
CA LYS A 34 -9.27 -20.76 -6.53
C LYS A 34 -10.42 -19.79 -6.73
N ALA A 35 -10.77 -19.02 -5.70
CA ALA A 35 -11.81 -17.98 -5.80
C ALA A 35 -11.38 -16.85 -6.76
N HIS A 36 -10.10 -16.48 -6.76
CA HIS A 36 -9.54 -15.50 -7.67
C HIS A 36 -9.56 -15.98 -9.13
N GLU A 37 -9.06 -17.18 -9.38
CA GLU A 37 -9.03 -17.83 -10.69
C GLU A 37 -10.45 -18.00 -11.26
N SER A 38 -11.43 -18.27 -10.39
CA SER A 38 -12.85 -18.37 -10.77
C SER A 38 -13.56 -17.01 -10.88
N SER A 39 -12.86 -15.90 -10.66
CA SER A 39 -13.44 -14.54 -10.59
C SER A 39 -14.58 -14.41 -9.57
N LEU A 40 -14.57 -15.21 -8.50
CA LEU A 40 -15.56 -15.18 -7.42
C LEU A 40 -15.06 -14.43 -6.18
N LEU A 41 -13.76 -14.10 -6.12
CA LEU A 41 -13.21 -13.39 -4.97
C LEU A 41 -13.75 -11.94 -4.94
N PRO A 42 -14.46 -11.53 -3.86
CA PRO A 42 -14.92 -10.15 -3.69
C PRO A 42 -13.77 -9.20 -3.41
N GLU A 43 -13.93 -7.94 -3.81
CA GLU A 43 -12.93 -6.88 -3.64
C GLU A 43 -12.43 -6.74 -2.19
N ALA A 44 -13.37 -6.74 -1.23
CA ALA A 44 -13.08 -6.58 0.19
C ALA A 44 -12.13 -7.64 0.78
N LEU A 45 -12.01 -8.81 0.14
CA LEU A 45 -11.15 -9.90 0.62
C LEU A 45 -9.73 -9.84 0.06
N TYR A 46 -9.46 -9.05 -0.99
CA TYR A 46 -8.12 -8.92 -1.54
C TYR A 46 -7.15 -8.31 -0.52
N LYS A 47 -7.60 -7.38 0.32
CA LYS A 47 -6.76 -6.76 1.35
C LYS A 47 -6.19 -7.81 2.30
N GLN A 48 -7.06 -8.68 2.81
CA GLN A 48 -6.68 -9.74 3.73
C GLN A 48 -5.77 -10.76 3.05
N TRP A 49 -6.06 -11.12 1.80
CA TRP A 49 -5.24 -12.06 1.06
C TRP A 49 -3.84 -11.52 0.76
N LEU A 50 -3.74 -10.25 0.32
CA LEU A 50 -2.45 -9.60 0.08
C LEU A 50 -1.62 -9.50 1.36
N GLN A 51 -2.24 -9.14 2.48
CA GLN A 51 -1.55 -9.11 3.78
C GLN A 51 -1.01 -10.50 4.14
N LEU A 52 -1.81 -11.56 3.99
CA LEU A 52 -1.36 -12.93 4.23
C LEU A 52 -0.19 -13.34 3.31
N LEU A 53 -0.23 -12.96 2.04
CA LEU A 53 0.87 -13.24 1.10
C LEU A 53 2.17 -12.54 1.52
N LEU A 54 2.08 -11.28 1.94
CA LEU A 54 3.21 -10.50 2.43
C LEU A 54 3.81 -11.09 3.72
N GLU A 55 2.96 -11.42 4.71
CA GLU A 55 3.38 -12.06 5.96
C GLU A 55 4.00 -13.45 5.72
N SER A 56 3.57 -14.13 4.66
CA SER A 56 4.12 -15.42 4.23
C SER A 56 5.38 -15.31 3.36
N ASN A 57 5.88 -14.10 3.11
CA ASN A 57 7.00 -13.80 2.21
C ASN A 57 6.78 -14.25 0.75
N LEU A 58 5.52 -14.37 0.31
CA LEU A 58 5.13 -14.73 -1.06
C LEU A 58 5.00 -13.47 -1.93
N PHE A 59 6.09 -12.71 -2.04
CA PHE A 59 6.09 -11.36 -2.62
C PHE A 59 5.72 -11.31 -4.09
N GLU A 60 6.26 -12.20 -4.92
CA GLU A 60 5.93 -12.27 -6.36
C GLU A 60 4.43 -12.48 -6.57
N LYS A 61 3.85 -13.42 -5.82
CA LYS A 61 2.41 -13.69 -5.87
C LYS A 61 1.59 -12.52 -5.33
N ALA A 62 2.07 -11.81 -4.32
CA ALA A 62 1.39 -10.60 -3.82
C ALA A 62 1.32 -9.51 -4.91
N VAL A 63 2.40 -9.29 -5.66
CA VAL A 63 2.43 -8.33 -6.78
C VAL A 63 1.47 -8.76 -7.89
N GLU A 64 1.53 -10.03 -8.31
CA GLU A 64 0.65 -10.58 -9.35
C GLU A 64 -0.83 -10.43 -8.98
N VAL A 65 -1.20 -10.83 -7.76
CA VAL A 65 -2.58 -10.76 -7.26
C VAL A 65 -3.04 -9.31 -7.16
N ALA A 66 -2.19 -8.39 -6.69
CA ALA A 66 -2.54 -6.98 -6.60
C ALA A 66 -2.74 -6.35 -7.98
N GLU A 67 -1.89 -6.69 -8.96
CA GLU A 67 -2.04 -6.24 -10.34
C GLU A 67 -3.33 -6.78 -10.95
N ALA A 68 -3.60 -8.08 -10.80
CA ALA A 68 -4.84 -8.70 -11.29
C ALA A 68 -6.09 -8.08 -10.64
N ALA A 69 -6.04 -7.78 -9.33
CA ALA A 69 -7.12 -7.08 -8.62
C ALA A 69 -7.36 -5.68 -9.21
N THR A 70 -6.31 -4.90 -9.45
CA THR A 70 -6.45 -3.56 -10.07
C THR A 70 -6.96 -3.62 -11.50
N LYS A 71 -6.59 -4.63 -12.29
CA LYS A 71 -7.15 -4.82 -13.64
C LYS A 71 -8.64 -5.10 -13.59
N ARG A 72 -9.08 -5.93 -12.63
CA ARG A 72 -10.49 -6.31 -12.46
C ARG A 72 -11.35 -5.18 -11.89
N PHE A 73 -10.83 -4.46 -10.90
CA PHE A 73 -11.53 -3.38 -10.19
C PHE A 73 -10.85 -2.02 -10.44
N SER A 74 -10.62 -1.69 -11.71
CA SER A 74 -9.78 -0.55 -12.12
C SER A 74 -10.33 0.83 -11.76
N LEU A 75 -11.60 0.93 -11.38
CA LEU A 75 -12.23 2.17 -10.93
C LEU A 75 -12.25 2.31 -9.40
N SER A 76 -11.82 1.30 -8.65
CA SER A 76 -11.80 1.34 -7.19
C SER A 76 -10.52 1.94 -6.66
N VAL A 77 -10.64 3.00 -5.86
CA VAL A 77 -9.52 3.61 -5.14
C VAL A 77 -8.86 2.60 -4.20
N GLU A 78 -9.65 1.74 -3.56
CA GLU A 78 -9.16 0.77 -2.57
C GLU A 78 -8.23 -0.26 -3.22
N THR A 79 -8.55 -0.75 -4.42
CA THR A 79 -7.68 -1.71 -5.13
C THR A 79 -6.36 -1.11 -5.55
N TRP A 80 -6.36 0.13 -6.04
CA TRP A 80 -5.12 0.86 -6.35
C TRP A 80 -4.29 1.09 -5.09
N GLN A 81 -4.90 1.50 -3.97
CA GLN A 81 -4.20 1.65 -2.70
C GLN A 81 -3.56 0.35 -2.24
N MET A 82 -4.25 -0.79 -2.37
CA MET A 82 -3.70 -2.10 -2.03
C MET A 82 -2.47 -2.43 -2.89
N ARG A 83 -2.53 -2.23 -4.21
CA ARG A 83 -1.37 -2.46 -5.11
C ARG A 83 -0.20 -1.56 -4.76
N LEU A 84 -0.45 -0.27 -4.52
CA LEU A 84 0.58 0.68 -4.14
C LEU A 84 1.23 0.33 -2.79
N GLN A 85 0.44 -0.09 -1.80
CA GLN A 85 0.98 -0.54 -0.52
C GLN A 85 1.89 -1.76 -0.67
N VAL A 86 1.52 -2.74 -1.50
CA VAL A 86 2.39 -3.89 -1.82
C VAL A 86 3.70 -3.40 -2.43
N LEU A 87 3.66 -2.56 -3.47
CA LEU A 87 4.87 -2.05 -4.13
C LEU A 87 5.76 -1.24 -3.18
N ILE A 88 5.17 -0.40 -2.33
CA ILE A 88 5.89 0.40 -1.33
C ILE A 88 6.59 -0.51 -0.31
N GLN A 89 5.88 -1.52 0.22
CA GLN A 89 6.47 -2.46 1.19
C GLN A 89 7.63 -3.25 0.59
N LEU A 90 7.51 -3.63 -0.69
CA LEU A 90 8.56 -4.32 -1.42
C LEU A 90 9.67 -3.39 -1.94
N LYS A 91 9.55 -2.06 -1.69
CA LYS A 91 10.48 -1.03 -2.18
C LYS A 91 10.73 -1.13 -3.69
N SER A 92 9.68 -1.46 -4.44
CA SER A 92 9.74 -1.53 -5.90
C SER A 92 10.00 -0.14 -6.50
N ASP A 93 10.74 -0.11 -7.61
CA ASP A 93 11.01 1.12 -8.37
C ASP A 93 9.75 1.62 -9.12
N ASP A 94 8.79 0.72 -9.36
CA ASP A 94 7.59 0.98 -10.16
C ASP A 94 6.49 1.74 -9.41
N VAL A 95 6.71 2.09 -8.13
CA VAL A 95 5.72 2.77 -7.28
C VAL A 95 5.23 4.07 -7.95
N THR A 96 6.14 4.85 -8.53
CA THR A 96 5.80 6.14 -9.18
C THR A 96 4.90 5.91 -10.41
N GLN A 97 5.25 4.94 -11.25
CA GLN A 97 4.46 4.60 -12.43
C GLN A 97 3.07 4.09 -12.03
N CYS A 98 2.99 3.27 -10.99
CA CYS A 98 1.71 2.75 -10.50
C CYS A 98 0.78 3.86 -9.99
N PHE A 99 1.33 4.89 -9.33
CA PHE A 99 0.54 6.07 -8.94
C PHE A 99 0.01 6.83 -10.14
N GLU A 100 0.82 7.02 -11.18
CA GLU A 100 0.41 7.70 -12.41
C GLU A 100 -0.70 6.95 -13.14
N GLU A 101 -0.59 5.62 -13.21
CA GLU A 101 -1.65 4.74 -13.73
C GLU A 101 -2.94 4.91 -12.91
N ALA A 102 -2.87 4.84 -11.58
CA ALA A 102 -4.04 4.95 -10.71
C ALA A 102 -4.81 6.27 -10.92
N ILE A 103 -4.10 7.39 -10.95
CA ILE A 103 -4.70 8.72 -11.15
C ILE A 103 -5.28 8.88 -12.56
N LYS A 104 -4.68 8.25 -13.57
CA LYS A 104 -5.22 8.26 -14.94
C LYS A 104 -6.53 7.48 -15.04
N HIS A 105 -6.67 6.39 -14.29
CA HIS A 105 -7.86 5.55 -14.30
C HIS A 105 -9.03 6.15 -13.48
N ILE A 106 -8.73 6.73 -12.32
CA ILE A 106 -9.75 7.30 -11.42
C ILE A 106 -9.98 8.77 -11.78
N LYS A 107 -11.08 9.05 -12.49
CA LYS A 107 -11.43 10.40 -12.96
C LYS A 107 -11.85 11.31 -11.79
N SER A 108 -10.84 11.98 -11.22
CA SER A 108 -10.81 13.09 -10.26
C SER A 108 -11.51 12.93 -8.89
N LYS A 109 -12.73 12.40 -8.81
CA LYS A 109 -13.45 12.31 -7.53
C LYS A 109 -12.97 11.12 -6.70
N GLY A 110 -12.65 11.36 -5.43
CA GLY A 110 -12.22 10.32 -4.50
C GLY A 110 -10.75 9.94 -4.65
N THR A 111 -9.94 10.75 -5.35
CA THR A 111 -8.51 10.49 -5.54
C THR A 111 -7.66 10.95 -4.36
N LEU A 112 -8.24 11.68 -3.40
CA LEU A 112 -7.55 12.19 -2.21
C LEU A 112 -6.73 11.13 -1.45
N PRO A 113 -7.23 9.89 -1.22
CA PRO A 113 -6.46 8.85 -0.54
C PRO A 113 -5.21 8.42 -1.31
N LEU A 114 -5.24 8.47 -2.65
CA LEU A 114 -4.07 8.16 -3.51
C LEU A 114 -3.05 9.29 -3.47
N TRP A 115 -3.51 10.54 -3.58
CA TRP A 115 -2.62 11.70 -3.48
C TRP A 115 -1.94 11.78 -2.12
N THR A 116 -2.69 11.52 -1.05
CA THR A 116 -2.17 11.47 0.32
C THR A 116 -1.07 10.42 0.44
N LEU A 117 -1.32 9.19 -0.03
CA LEU A 117 -0.34 8.12 0.00
C LEU A 117 0.90 8.45 -0.84
N TRP A 118 0.73 9.10 -1.99
CA TRP A 118 1.84 9.44 -2.88
C TRP A 118 2.77 10.49 -2.26
N VAL A 119 2.23 11.57 -1.70
CA VAL A 119 3.07 12.60 -1.05
C VAL A 119 3.77 12.07 0.19
N GLU A 120 3.09 11.25 0.99
CA GLU A 120 3.70 10.63 2.19
C GLU A 120 4.85 9.70 1.82
N TRP A 121 4.69 8.91 0.76
CA TRP A 121 5.77 8.09 0.24
C TRP A 121 6.91 8.92 -0.35
N SER A 122 6.61 9.99 -1.10
CA SER A 122 7.64 10.84 -1.71
C SER A 122 8.47 11.59 -0.65
N GLU A 123 7.85 12.04 0.44
CA GLU A 123 8.53 12.69 1.57
C GLU A 123 9.68 11.83 2.15
N GLY A 124 9.52 10.51 2.15
CA GLY A 124 10.51 9.58 2.68
C GLY A 124 11.51 9.03 1.65
N THR A 125 11.27 9.22 0.35
CA THR A 125 12.01 8.51 -0.71
C THR A 125 12.53 9.38 -1.86
N LYS A 126 11.95 10.57 -2.07
CA LYS A 126 12.28 11.47 -3.19
C LYS A 126 12.97 12.75 -2.71
N SER A 127 13.48 13.52 -3.67
CA SER A 127 14.04 14.84 -3.39
C SER A 127 12.95 15.81 -2.88
N LYS A 128 13.36 16.91 -2.24
CA LYS A 128 12.43 17.92 -1.76
C LYS A 128 11.73 18.62 -2.93
N GLU A 129 12.47 18.82 -4.02
CA GLU A 129 12.00 19.44 -5.25
C GLU A 129 10.91 18.59 -5.92
N ASP A 130 11.14 17.28 -6.06
CA ASP A 130 10.16 16.35 -6.63
C ASP A 130 8.91 16.25 -5.74
N THR A 131 9.10 16.22 -4.41
CA THR A 131 8.00 16.20 -3.45
C THR A 131 7.17 17.49 -3.51
N GLU A 132 7.81 18.65 -3.64
CA GLU A 132 7.12 19.94 -3.80
C GLU A 132 6.32 20.00 -5.11
N ALA A 133 6.90 19.53 -6.21
CA ALA A 133 6.21 19.42 -7.49
C ALA A 133 4.99 18.49 -7.41
N LEU A 134 5.09 17.39 -6.66
CA LEU A 134 3.99 16.47 -6.44
C LEU A 134 2.85 17.11 -5.64
N TYR A 135 3.18 17.87 -4.58
CA TYR A 135 2.19 18.64 -3.84
C TYR A 135 1.45 19.62 -4.76
N GLN A 136 2.16 20.39 -5.57
CA GLN A 136 1.54 21.31 -6.53
C GLN A 136 0.66 20.59 -7.55
N ARG A 137 1.12 19.45 -8.08
CA ARG A 137 0.35 18.61 -9.01
C ARG A 137 -0.96 18.12 -8.37
N SER A 138 -0.92 17.69 -7.11
CA SER A 138 -2.11 17.22 -6.39
C SER A 138 -3.17 18.32 -6.20
N LEU A 139 -2.75 19.57 -5.98
CA LEU A 139 -3.65 20.71 -5.83
C LEU A 139 -4.41 21.04 -7.12
N CYS A 140 -3.76 20.87 -8.27
CA CYS A 140 -4.40 21.07 -9.58
C CYS A 140 -5.32 19.91 -9.99
N ALA A 141 -5.03 18.69 -9.52
CA ALA A 141 -5.73 17.49 -9.94
C ALA A 141 -6.93 17.11 -9.07
N THR A 142 -7.02 17.64 -7.84
CA THR A 142 -8.08 17.32 -6.88
C THR A 142 -9.28 18.26 -6.99
N THR A 143 -10.46 17.81 -6.55
CA THR A 143 -11.63 18.68 -6.44
C THR A 143 -11.41 19.78 -5.39
N HIS A 144 -12.17 20.88 -5.43
CA HIS A 144 -12.02 21.96 -4.46
C HIS A 144 -12.05 21.48 -2.99
N ALA A 145 -12.97 20.56 -2.66
CA ALA A 145 -13.08 20.00 -1.31
C ALA A 145 -11.82 19.19 -0.91
N GLU A 146 -11.33 18.34 -1.81
CA GLU A 146 -10.12 17.53 -1.58
C GLU A 146 -8.84 18.38 -1.56
N SER A 147 -8.83 19.50 -2.30
CA SER A 147 -7.70 20.43 -2.35
C SER A 147 -7.42 21.08 -1.00
N VAL A 148 -8.42 21.22 -0.12
CA VAL A 148 -8.22 21.80 1.23
C VAL A 148 -7.28 20.91 2.04
N THR A 149 -7.55 19.61 2.09
CA THR A 149 -6.69 18.64 2.79
C THR A 149 -5.29 18.60 2.21
N MET A 150 -5.16 18.66 0.88
CA MET A 150 -3.84 18.70 0.25
C MET A 150 -3.08 20.01 0.53
N LYS A 151 -3.79 21.15 0.62
CA LYS A 151 -3.19 22.43 1.03
C LYS A 151 -2.68 22.38 2.46
N GLU A 152 -3.44 21.79 3.39
CA GLU A 152 -3.03 21.61 4.78
C GLU A 152 -1.77 20.76 4.90
N LYS A 153 -1.72 19.61 4.21
CA LYS A 153 -0.51 18.77 4.16
C LYS A 153 0.69 19.52 3.56
N TYR A 154 0.47 20.26 2.48
CA TYR A 154 1.54 21.03 1.85
C TYR A 154 2.04 22.18 2.74
N LEU A 155 1.16 22.86 3.47
CA LEU A 155 1.50 23.87 4.47
C LEU A 155 2.38 23.28 5.58
N ASP A 156 1.97 22.14 6.15
CA ASP A 156 2.72 21.47 7.20
C ASP A 156 4.10 21.02 6.70
N TRP A 157 4.17 20.38 5.53
CA TRP A 157 5.43 19.96 4.93
C TRP A 157 6.37 21.13 4.61
N THR A 158 5.85 22.22 4.03
CA THR A 158 6.66 23.42 3.72
C THR A 158 7.18 24.10 4.98
N TYR A 159 6.37 24.13 6.05
CA TYR A 159 6.78 24.62 7.36
C TYR A 159 7.92 23.76 7.93
N ARG A 160 7.77 22.44 7.93
CA ARG A 160 8.82 21.50 8.40
C ARG A 160 10.13 21.65 7.63
N ASN A 161 10.08 21.93 6.32
CA ASN A 161 11.27 21.92 5.46
C ASN A 161 11.94 23.28 5.22
N GLY A 162 11.22 24.39 5.42
CA GLY A 162 11.72 25.75 5.13
C GLY A 162 11.22 26.83 6.08
N GLY A 163 10.48 26.45 7.12
CA GLY A 163 9.92 27.35 8.12
C GLY A 163 8.89 28.34 7.57
N TYR A 164 8.49 29.26 8.44
CA TYR A 164 7.45 30.25 8.16
C TYR A 164 7.73 31.12 6.91
N LYS A 165 9.00 31.46 6.64
CA LYS A 165 9.38 32.27 5.48
C LYS A 165 9.06 31.57 4.15
N LYS A 166 9.26 30.26 4.06
CA LYS A 166 8.94 29.48 2.86
C LYS A 166 7.42 29.37 2.70
N VAL A 167 6.69 29.07 3.77
CA VAL A 167 5.23 29.04 3.79
C VAL A 167 4.64 30.34 3.23
N ARG A 168 5.08 31.49 3.75
CA ARG A 168 4.57 32.80 3.30
C ARG A 168 4.82 33.05 1.81
N ARG A 169 5.96 32.59 1.27
CA ARG A 169 6.27 32.74 -0.16
C ARG A 169 5.36 31.90 -1.04
N VAL A 170 5.01 30.69 -0.59
CA VAL A 170 4.20 29.74 -1.36
C VAL A 170 2.72 30.08 -1.30
N PHE A 171 2.22 30.56 -0.16
CA PHE A 171 0.77 30.71 0.10
C PHE A 171 0.24 32.15 0.13
N ASN A 172 1.10 33.18 0.17
CA ASN A 172 0.66 34.59 0.05
C ASN A 172 0.92 35.17 -1.35
N ARG A 173 0.88 34.33 -2.39
CA ARG A 173 0.96 34.77 -3.78
C ARG A 173 -0.42 34.99 -4.37
#